data_AF-A0A966EHS9-F1
#
_entry.id   AF-A0A966EHS9-F1
#
_cell.length_a   1.000
_cell.length_b   1.000
_cell.length_c   1.000
_cell.angle_alpha   90.00
_cell.angle_beta   90.00
_cell.angle_gamma   90.00
#
_symmetry.space_group_name_H-M   'P 1'
#
loop_
_entity.id
_entity.type
_entity.pdbx_description
1 polymer ?
#
loop_
_entity_poly.entity_id
_entity_poly.type
_entity_poly.pdbx_seq_one_letter_code
_entity_poly.pdbx_strand_id
1 'polypeptide(L)'
;MSSPSQARRRQLRTWRPNPNGSGLLPVHATDQDDEEPRCLVDLASNDYLNLAQHPELIAAATEEIKRSGVGAGGSRLVSGSRPVHDQLEHQLAQWLNRDRVLLYPSGFQANLAAVLALADRHTPVLADRLCHHSLLTGVQASGGRLQRFAHNDLIDLNRKLERCRDRHPGQQPLVITESLFSMEGTSPNLSAMAELCASHAARLLVDEAHALGVLGGGGRGLSHALPHKAVTMLSGTFGKAFGSGGAFLACDADLGETLLQTSGAFRYTTALAPSLAAAALAALTLMQRHPHWS
;
A
#
# COMPACT_ATOMS: atom_id res chain seq x y z
N MET A 1 3.08 -10.10 33.15
CA MET A 1 2.57 -9.41 31.94
C MET A 1 3.17 -8.01 31.92
N SER A 2 3.99 -7.69 30.93
CA SER A 2 4.55 -6.35 30.75
C SER A 2 3.46 -5.34 30.41
N SER A 3 3.52 -4.13 30.98
CA SER A 3 2.57 -3.05 30.67
C SER A 3 2.62 -2.72 29.17
N PRO A 4 1.47 -2.47 28.51
CA PRO A 4 1.45 -2.08 27.11
C PRO A 4 2.21 -0.76 26.90
N SER A 5 3.01 -0.70 25.82
CA SER A 5 3.83 0.45 25.43
C SER A 5 3.02 1.74 25.44
N GLN A 6 3.63 2.84 25.92
CA GLN A 6 3.01 4.18 25.89
C GLN A 6 2.57 4.58 24.47
N ALA A 7 3.23 4.08 23.43
CA ALA A 7 2.89 4.42 22.05
C ALA A 7 1.50 3.95 21.61
N ARG A 8 0.98 2.88 22.22
CA ARG A 8 -0.36 2.34 21.96
C ARG A 8 -1.43 2.95 22.84
N ARG A 9 -1.09 3.93 23.67
CA ARG A 9 -2.06 4.60 24.53
C ARG A 9 -2.83 5.67 23.75
N ARG A 10 -4.16 5.67 23.85
CA ARG A 10 -5.06 6.63 23.18
C ARG A 10 -6.15 7.14 24.13
N GLN A 11 -6.64 8.35 23.87
CA GLN A 11 -7.84 8.91 24.51
C GLN A 11 -9.07 8.59 23.64
N LEU A 12 -10.20 8.25 24.28
CA LEU A 12 -11.47 8.03 23.58
C LEU A 12 -11.95 9.30 22.88
N ARG A 13 -12.26 9.18 21.59
CA ARG A 13 -13.09 10.16 20.86
C ARG A 13 -14.50 9.58 20.74
N THR A 14 -15.26 9.66 21.80
CA THR A 14 -16.68 9.27 21.80
C THR A 14 -17.52 10.45 21.35
N TRP A 15 -18.62 10.15 20.70
CA TRP A 15 -19.56 11.15 20.19
C TRP A 15 -20.96 10.75 20.62
N ARG A 16 -21.76 11.70 21.12
CA ARG A 16 -23.18 11.47 21.43
C ARG A 16 -24.08 12.32 20.53
N PRO A 17 -25.30 11.85 20.19
CA PRO A 17 -26.27 12.68 19.50
C PRO A 17 -26.49 14.01 20.23
N ASN A 18 -26.52 15.12 19.50
CA ASN A 18 -26.86 16.41 20.09
C ASN A 18 -28.35 16.41 20.51
N PRO A 19 -28.67 16.62 21.80
CA PRO A 19 -30.06 16.63 22.26
C PRO A 19 -30.93 17.72 21.60
N ASN A 20 -30.29 18.79 21.08
CA ASN A 20 -30.96 19.99 20.60
C ASN A 20 -31.02 20.11 19.06
N GLY A 21 -30.68 19.07 18.29
CA GLY A 21 -30.76 19.12 16.82
C GLY A 21 -29.80 18.18 16.08
N SER A 22 -29.48 18.51 14.82
CA SER A 22 -28.55 17.73 14.01
C SER A 22 -27.10 17.90 14.49
N GLY A 23 -26.39 16.77 14.63
CA GLY A 23 -24.95 16.76 14.93
C GLY A 23 -24.57 15.79 16.05
N LEU A 24 -23.26 15.66 16.24
CA LEU A 24 -22.64 14.86 17.27
C LEU A 24 -21.83 15.77 18.21
N LEU A 25 -21.99 15.59 19.52
CA LEU A 25 -21.20 16.27 20.53
C LEU A 25 -20.03 15.37 20.95
N PRO A 26 -18.79 15.89 21.03
CA PRO A 26 -17.67 15.13 21.57
C PRO A 26 -17.95 14.82 23.04
N VAL A 27 -17.77 13.56 23.41
CA VAL A 27 -17.82 13.09 24.78
C VAL A 27 -16.38 12.73 25.13
N HIS A 28 -15.86 13.36 26.17
CA HIS A 28 -14.70 12.80 26.85
C HIS A 28 -15.23 11.60 27.62
N ALA A 29 -15.02 10.39 27.11
CA ALA A 29 -15.41 9.21 27.86
C ALA A 29 -14.53 9.09 29.11
N THR A 30 -15.06 9.60 30.21
CA THR A 30 -14.90 9.01 31.52
C THR A 30 -16.14 8.14 31.70
N ASP A 31 -16.00 6.82 31.58
CA ASP A 31 -17.09 5.93 31.99
C ASP A 31 -17.24 6.11 33.51
N GLN A 32 -18.32 6.78 33.92
CA GLN A 32 -18.85 6.88 35.29
C GLN A 32 -17.83 7.29 36.38
N ASP A 33 -17.98 8.51 36.87
CA ASP A 33 -17.43 9.02 38.15
C ASP A 33 -15.91 9.15 38.35
N ASP A 34 -15.05 8.85 37.36
CA ASP A 34 -13.61 9.14 37.46
C ASP A 34 -13.25 10.51 36.84
N GLU A 35 -12.65 11.41 37.64
CA GLU A 35 -12.15 12.72 37.20
C GLU A 35 -10.94 12.65 36.24
N GLU A 36 -10.32 11.48 36.07
CA GLU A 36 -9.14 11.31 35.20
C GLU A 36 -9.44 10.56 33.89
N PRO A 37 -8.97 11.06 32.74
CA PRO A 37 -9.13 10.39 31.45
C PRO A 37 -8.42 9.04 31.45
N ARG A 38 -9.20 7.95 31.32
CA ARG A 38 -8.65 6.58 31.27
C ARG A 38 -7.84 6.37 29.98
N CYS A 39 -6.62 5.88 30.17
CA CYS A 39 -5.68 5.61 29.10
C CYS A 39 -5.98 4.22 28.48
N LEU A 40 -6.42 4.16 27.22
CA LEU A 40 -6.78 2.90 26.55
C LEU A 40 -5.64 2.31 25.72
N VAL A 41 -5.69 1.00 25.48
CA VAL A 41 -4.79 0.31 24.55
C VAL A 41 -5.40 0.28 23.14
N ASP A 42 -4.66 0.79 22.16
CA ASP A 42 -5.01 0.75 20.74
C ASP A 42 -4.76 -0.65 20.15
N LEU A 43 -5.87 -1.33 19.85
CA LEU A 43 -5.91 -2.64 19.19
C LEU A 43 -6.47 -2.55 17.76
N ALA A 44 -6.72 -1.34 17.25
CA ALA A 44 -7.35 -1.11 15.95
C ALA A 44 -6.39 -0.47 14.93
N SER A 45 -5.28 0.11 15.38
CA SER A 45 -4.24 0.67 14.51
C SER A 45 -3.60 -0.38 13.61
N ASN A 46 -3.25 0.03 12.38
CA ASN A 46 -2.46 -0.75 11.44
C ASN A 46 -0.94 -0.52 11.56
N ASP A 47 -0.48 0.16 12.61
CA ASP A 47 0.95 0.27 12.95
C ASP A 47 1.47 -1.05 13.56
N TYR A 48 1.54 -2.10 12.73
CA TYR A 48 1.76 -3.48 13.15
C TYR A 48 3.02 -3.67 13.97
N LEU A 49 4.11 -3.02 13.54
CA LEU A 49 5.42 -3.07 14.19
C LEU A 49 5.61 -1.97 15.24
N ASN A 50 4.58 -1.13 15.48
CA ASN A 50 4.61 -0.02 16.42
C ASN A 50 5.78 0.96 16.12
N LEU A 51 6.03 1.22 14.83
CA LEU A 51 7.15 2.05 14.39
C LEU A 51 6.80 3.53 14.35
N ALA A 52 5.52 3.93 14.33
CA ALA A 52 5.16 5.34 14.15
C ALA A 52 5.69 6.28 15.23
N GLN A 53 6.06 5.75 16.40
CA GLN A 53 6.70 6.49 17.49
C GLN A 53 8.13 6.02 17.79
N HIS A 54 8.74 5.22 16.91
CA HIS A 54 10.08 4.71 17.12
C HIS A 54 11.11 5.85 17.08
N PRO A 55 12.03 5.95 18.06
CA PRO A 55 12.95 7.09 18.16
C PRO A 55 13.79 7.33 16.89
N GLU A 56 14.25 6.27 16.23
CA GLU A 56 15.03 6.38 14.99
C GLU A 56 14.23 6.98 13.82
N LEU A 57 12.92 6.69 13.72
CA LEU A 57 12.06 7.27 12.69
C LEU A 57 11.81 8.76 12.95
N ILE A 58 11.51 9.11 14.21
CA ILE A 58 11.33 10.50 14.64
C ILE A 58 12.60 11.30 14.37
N ALA A 59 13.77 10.77 14.72
CA ALA A 59 15.05 11.41 14.48
C ALA A 59 15.29 11.62 12.98
N ALA A 60 15.10 10.57 12.15
CA ALA A 60 15.29 10.68 10.69
C ALA A 60 14.36 11.72 10.05
N ALA A 61 13.08 11.73 10.42
CA ALA A 61 12.13 12.73 9.96
C ALA A 61 12.50 14.15 10.41
N THR A 62 12.92 14.31 11.67
CA THR A 62 13.28 15.61 12.25
C THR A 62 14.51 16.20 11.57
N GLU A 63 15.55 15.39 11.34
CA GLU A 63 16.75 15.83 10.63
C GLU A 63 16.43 16.21 9.18
N GLU A 64 15.56 15.45 8.50
CA GLU A 64 15.11 15.83 7.16
C GLU A 64 14.34 17.15 7.15
N ILE A 65 13.47 17.40 8.14
CA ILE A 65 12.76 18.68 8.27
C ILE A 65 13.74 19.84 8.43
N LYS A 66 14.76 19.69 9.29
CA LYS A 66 15.80 20.71 9.48
C LYS A 66 16.56 21.00 8.18
N ARG A 67 16.79 19.98 7.36
CA ARG A 67 17.56 20.09 6.11
C ARG A 67 16.76 20.61 4.93
N SER A 68 15.54 20.10 4.73
CA SER A 68 14.77 20.23 3.49
C SER A 68 13.44 20.95 3.67
N GLY A 69 13.08 21.30 4.91
CA GLY A 69 11.77 21.86 5.25
C GLY A 69 10.67 20.79 5.40
N VAL A 70 9.46 21.24 5.70
CA VAL A 70 8.32 20.35 6.05
C VAL A 70 7.73 19.62 4.83
N GLY A 71 7.83 20.20 3.64
CA GLY A 71 7.22 19.66 2.42
C GLY A 71 8.13 19.74 1.21
N ALA A 72 7.77 19.04 0.14
CA ALA A 72 8.56 18.99 -1.09
C ALA A 72 8.50 20.29 -1.92
N GLY A 73 7.40 21.05 -1.83
CA GLY A 73 7.21 22.32 -2.54
C GLY A 73 6.94 22.19 -4.05
N GLY A 74 6.89 20.97 -4.59
CA GLY A 74 6.63 20.70 -6.00
C GLY A 74 6.49 19.21 -6.29
N SER A 75 6.22 18.86 -7.55
CA SER A 75 6.18 17.48 -8.02
C SER A 75 7.59 16.91 -8.23
N ARG A 76 7.70 15.56 -8.30
CA ARG A 76 8.99 14.87 -8.50
C ARG A 76 9.72 15.32 -9.78
N LEU A 77 8.98 15.65 -10.84
CA LEU A 77 9.57 16.02 -12.14
C LEU A 77 9.93 17.50 -12.29
N VAL A 78 9.58 18.35 -11.32
CA VAL A 78 9.84 19.80 -11.42
C VAL A 78 10.89 20.22 -10.39
N SER A 79 10.53 20.20 -9.10
CA SER A 79 11.38 20.70 -8.01
C SER A 79 11.22 19.96 -6.68
N GLY A 80 10.29 19.00 -6.61
CA GLY A 80 9.94 18.29 -5.38
C GLY A 80 10.88 17.15 -5.02
N SER A 81 11.76 16.73 -5.92
CA SER A 81 12.73 15.66 -5.65
C SER A 81 13.80 16.11 -4.64
N ARG A 82 14.23 15.16 -3.82
CA ARG A 82 15.23 15.31 -2.76
C ARG A 82 16.02 14.01 -2.69
N PRO A 83 17.29 14.01 -2.26
CA PRO A 83 18.11 12.80 -2.20
C PRO A 83 17.46 11.64 -1.42
N VAL A 84 16.67 11.94 -0.38
CA VAL A 84 15.99 10.92 0.42
C VAL A 84 14.95 10.11 -0.36
N HIS A 85 14.32 10.70 -1.39
CA HIS A 85 13.39 9.97 -2.26
C HIS A 85 14.11 8.88 -3.05
N ASP A 86 15.20 9.27 -3.71
CA ASP A 86 15.97 8.36 -4.57
C ASP A 86 16.64 7.27 -3.72
N GLN A 87 17.11 7.61 -2.52
CA GLN A 87 17.63 6.65 -1.54
C GLN A 87 16.58 5.62 -1.13
N LEU A 88 15.36 6.07 -0.80
CA LEU A 88 14.27 5.18 -0.42
C LEU A 88 13.84 4.27 -1.59
N GLU A 89 13.71 4.82 -2.79
CA GLU A 89 13.39 4.06 -4.00
C GLU A 89 14.43 2.98 -4.28
N HIS A 90 15.72 3.33 -4.19
CA HIS A 90 16.82 2.40 -4.40
C HIS A 90 16.83 1.27 -3.35
N GLN A 91 16.67 1.61 -2.08
CA GLN A 91 16.68 0.62 -0.99
C GLN A 91 15.45 -0.30 -1.05
N LEU A 92 14.28 0.23 -1.41
CA LEU A 92 13.08 -0.59 -1.65
C LEU A 92 13.26 -1.51 -2.85
N ALA A 93 13.82 -1.00 -3.96
CA ALA A 93 14.10 -1.79 -5.16
C ALA A 93 14.98 -3.00 -4.84
N GLN A 94 16.07 -2.77 -4.09
CA GLN A 94 16.95 -3.86 -3.62
C GLN A 94 16.23 -4.83 -2.68
N TRP A 95 15.52 -4.33 -1.68
CA TRP A 95 14.83 -5.16 -0.70
C TRP A 95 13.76 -6.05 -1.32
N LEU A 96 12.99 -5.51 -2.26
CA LEU A 96 11.89 -6.20 -2.95
C LEU A 96 12.35 -7.04 -4.15
N ASN A 97 13.63 -6.94 -4.53
CA ASN A 97 14.18 -7.50 -5.77
C ASN A 97 13.39 -7.04 -7.01
N ARG A 98 13.33 -5.73 -7.22
CA ARG A 98 12.62 -5.06 -8.33
C ARG A 98 13.50 -4.03 -9.00
N ASP A 99 13.30 -3.82 -10.30
CA ASP A 99 14.14 -2.89 -11.08
C ASP A 99 13.83 -1.42 -10.76
N ARG A 100 12.56 -1.09 -10.50
CA ARG A 100 12.10 0.28 -10.26
C ARG A 100 11.06 0.37 -9.16
N VAL A 101 11.19 1.41 -8.35
CA VAL A 101 10.22 1.81 -7.32
C VAL A 101 9.92 3.30 -7.49
N LEU A 102 8.64 3.66 -7.45
CA LEU A 102 8.17 5.06 -7.53
C LEU A 102 7.34 5.39 -6.29
N LEU A 103 7.69 6.49 -5.61
CA LEU A 103 6.99 6.93 -4.39
C LEU A 103 5.75 7.79 -4.69
N TYR A 104 4.69 7.56 -3.91
CA TYR A 104 3.42 8.27 -3.98
C TYR A 104 3.03 8.85 -2.61
N PRO A 105 2.33 10.01 -2.55
CA PRO A 105 1.85 10.60 -1.29
C PRO A 105 0.82 9.76 -0.52
N SER A 106 0.13 8.80 -1.16
CA SER A 106 -0.82 7.91 -0.49
C SER A 106 -0.99 6.58 -1.22
N GLY A 107 -1.39 5.53 -0.49
CA GLY A 107 -1.71 4.22 -1.08
C GLY A 107 -2.88 4.25 -2.04
N PHE A 108 -3.87 5.13 -1.79
CA PHE A 108 -4.98 5.32 -2.72
C PHE A 108 -4.49 5.82 -4.08
N GLN A 109 -3.61 6.84 -4.08
CA GLN A 109 -3.03 7.40 -5.29
C GLN A 109 -2.12 6.39 -6.02
N ALA A 110 -1.32 5.61 -5.27
CA ALA A 110 -0.50 4.54 -5.83
C ALA A 110 -1.38 3.49 -6.54
N ASN A 111 -2.42 2.99 -5.88
CA ASN A 111 -3.33 2.00 -6.47
C ASN A 111 -4.07 2.54 -7.70
N LEU A 112 -4.52 3.80 -7.67
CA LEU A 112 -5.09 4.47 -8.84
C LEU A 112 -4.07 4.52 -10.00
N ALA A 113 -2.83 4.94 -9.73
CA ALA A 113 -1.77 5.02 -10.73
C ALA A 113 -1.41 3.64 -11.31
N ALA A 114 -1.37 2.60 -10.47
CA ALA A 114 -1.09 1.23 -10.88
C ALA A 114 -2.12 0.72 -11.89
N VAL A 115 -3.41 0.89 -11.59
CA VAL A 115 -4.47 0.42 -12.49
C VAL A 115 -4.51 1.25 -13.78
N LEU A 116 -4.32 2.57 -13.71
CA LEU A 116 -4.27 3.43 -14.91
C LEU A 116 -3.08 3.11 -15.84
N ALA A 117 -1.97 2.63 -15.29
CA ALA A 117 -0.83 2.17 -16.10
C ALA A 117 -1.05 0.79 -16.71
N LEU A 118 -1.90 -0.03 -16.07
CA LEU A 118 -2.12 -1.40 -16.45
C LEU A 118 -3.45 -1.65 -17.18
N ALA A 119 -4.36 -0.70 -17.25
CA ALA A 119 -5.66 -0.89 -17.88
C ALA A 119 -6.14 0.34 -18.63
N ASP A 120 -6.93 0.09 -19.66
CA ASP A 120 -7.68 1.07 -20.42
C ASP A 120 -9.09 0.52 -20.74
N ARG A 121 -9.89 1.27 -21.51
CA ARG A 121 -11.25 0.88 -21.91
C ARG A 121 -11.37 -0.46 -22.65
N HIS A 122 -10.26 -0.97 -23.18
CA HIS A 122 -10.21 -2.24 -23.90
C HIS A 122 -9.74 -3.37 -23.00
N THR A 123 -9.04 -3.09 -21.91
CA THR A 123 -8.46 -4.10 -21.02
C THR A 123 -9.54 -4.83 -20.21
N PRO A 124 -9.63 -6.17 -20.29
CA PRO A 124 -10.41 -6.97 -19.35
C PRO A 124 -9.73 -6.93 -17.97
N VAL A 125 -10.48 -6.61 -16.92
CA VAL A 125 -9.94 -6.55 -15.55
C VAL A 125 -10.67 -7.55 -14.66
N LEU A 126 -9.93 -8.51 -14.12
CA LEU A 126 -10.41 -9.51 -13.17
C LEU A 126 -9.92 -9.15 -11.77
N ALA A 127 -10.82 -8.70 -10.90
CA ALA A 127 -10.45 -8.32 -9.53
C ALA A 127 -11.07 -9.25 -8.49
N ASP A 128 -10.32 -9.61 -7.45
CA ASP A 128 -10.87 -10.36 -6.33
C ASP A 128 -12.06 -9.60 -5.75
N ARG A 129 -13.12 -10.31 -5.35
CA ARG A 129 -14.35 -9.69 -4.85
C ARG A 129 -14.13 -8.81 -3.62
N LEU A 130 -13.13 -9.09 -2.79
CA LEU A 130 -12.85 -8.36 -1.55
C LEU A 130 -11.69 -7.37 -1.66
N CYS A 131 -11.11 -7.18 -2.85
CA CYS A 131 -9.99 -6.24 -3.00
C CYS A 131 -10.39 -4.79 -2.65
N HIS A 132 -9.42 -4.04 -2.15
CA HIS A 132 -9.57 -2.70 -1.62
C HIS A 132 -10.20 -1.72 -2.61
N HIS A 133 -11.04 -0.82 -2.09
CA HIS A 133 -11.83 0.09 -2.93
C HIS A 133 -10.98 0.98 -3.85
N SER A 134 -9.78 1.39 -3.41
CA SER A 134 -8.89 2.22 -4.23
C SER A 134 -8.52 1.60 -5.57
N LEU A 135 -8.36 0.27 -5.62
CA LEU A 135 -8.07 -0.44 -6.87
C LEU A 135 -9.26 -0.36 -7.83
N LEU A 136 -10.48 -0.47 -7.29
CA LEU A 136 -11.72 -0.38 -8.05
C LEU A 136 -11.98 1.01 -8.60
N THR A 137 -11.68 2.04 -7.80
CA THR A 137 -11.69 3.41 -8.30
C THR A 137 -10.72 3.56 -9.46
N GLY A 138 -9.55 2.91 -9.40
CA GLY A 138 -8.62 2.82 -10.52
C GLY A 138 -9.23 2.14 -11.75
N VAL A 139 -9.90 1.01 -11.58
CA VAL A 139 -10.54 0.30 -12.70
C VAL A 139 -11.60 1.18 -13.35
N GLN A 140 -12.45 1.82 -12.54
CA GLN A 140 -13.47 2.75 -13.02
C GLN A 140 -12.84 3.92 -13.79
N ALA A 141 -11.78 4.54 -13.25
CA ALA A 141 -11.09 5.65 -13.88
C ALA A 141 -10.39 5.26 -15.20
N SER A 142 -9.88 4.03 -15.30
CA SER A 142 -9.26 3.50 -16.52
C SER A 142 -10.26 3.21 -17.65
N GLY A 143 -11.55 3.07 -17.31
CA GLY A 143 -12.58 2.55 -18.21
C GLY A 143 -12.50 1.03 -18.42
N GLY A 144 -11.61 0.33 -17.71
CA GLY A 144 -11.41 -1.10 -17.80
C GLY A 144 -12.67 -1.92 -17.54
N ARG A 145 -12.77 -3.07 -18.23
CA ARG A 145 -13.95 -3.94 -18.18
C ARG A 145 -13.89 -4.84 -16.95
N LEU A 146 -14.35 -4.33 -15.82
CA LEU A 146 -14.32 -5.03 -14.54
C LEU A 146 -15.21 -6.28 -14.54
N GLN A 147 -14.63 -7.40 -14.12
CA GLN A 147 -15.33 -8.59 -13.67
C GLN A 147 -14.75 -9.03 -12.32
N ARG A 148 -15.61 -9.31 -11.35
CA ARG A 148 -15.17 -9.80 -10.04
C ARG A 148 -15.07 -11.31 -10.06
N PHE A 149 -13.99 -11.89 -9.54
CA PHE A 149 -13.91 -13.33 -9.22
C PHE A 149 -14.15 -13.58 -7.73
N ALA A 150 -14.66 -14.76 -7.39
CA ALA A 150 -14.92 -15.13 -6.01
C ALA A 150 -13.64 -15.07 -5.17
N HIS A 151 -13.77 -14.66 -3.92
CA HIS A 151 -12.63 -14.38 -3.05
C HIS A 151 -11.70 -15.58 -2.91
N ASN A 152 -10.41 -15.41 -3.23
CA ASN A 152 -9.37 -16.45 -3.23
C ASN A 152 -9.72 -17.71 -4.07
N ASP A 153 -10.66 -17.61 -5.02
CA ASP A 153 -11.11 -18.74 -5.84
C ASP A 153 -10.39 -18.78 -7.19
N LEU A 154 -9.34 -19.61 -7.27
CA LEU A 154 -8.56 -19.80 -8.51
C LEU A 154 -9.34 -20.53 -9.61
N ILE A 155 -10.37 -21.31 -9.26
CA ILE A 155 -11.20 -22.02 -10.25
C ILE A 155 -12.09 -21.01 -10.97
N ASP A 156 -12.73 -20.11 -10.22
CA ASP A 156 -13.53 -19.03 -10.79
C ASP A 156 -12.67 -18.01 -11.56
N LEU A 157 -11.47 -17.70 -11.07
CA LEU A 157 -10.48 -16.90 -11.81
C LEU A 157 -10.11 -17.56 -13.15
N ASN A 158 -9.74 -18.85 -13.16
CA ASN A 158 -9.38 -19.56 -14.39
C ASN A 158 -10.53 -19.54 -15.41
N ARG A 159 -11.75 -19.84 -14.96
CA ARG A 159 -12.94 -19.80 -15.83
C ARG A 159 -13.15 -18.43 -16.47
N LYS A 160 -12.86 -17.34 -15.74
CA LYS A 160 -12.98 -15.98 -16.26
C LYS A 160 -11.85 -15.63 -17.22
N LEU A 161 -10.63 -16.06 -16.95
CA LEU A 161 -9.51 -15.92 -17.88
C LEU A 161 -9.77 -16.65 -19.21
N GLU A 162 -10.26 -17.89 -19.17
CA GLU A 162 -10.67 -18.64 -20.37
C GLU A 162 -11.70 -17.86 -21.19
N ARG A 163 -12.74 -17.32 -20.54
CA ARG A 163 -13.76 -16.49 -21.21
C ARG A 163 -13.20 -15.18 -21.79
N CYS A 164 -12.24 -14.56 -21.10
CA CYS A 164 -11.56 -13.37 -21.60
C CYS A 164 -10.79 -13.69 -22.89
N ARG A 165 -10.04 -14.80 -22.90
CA ARG A 165 -9.30 -15.27 -24.07
C ARG A 165 -10.22 -15.51 -25.27
N ASP A 166 -11.38 -16.13 -25.05
CA ASP A 166 -12.32 -16.44 -26.13
C ASP A 166 -13.01 -15.19 -26.69
N ARG A 167 -13.36 -14.22 -25.84
CA ARG A 167 -14.11 -13.00 -26.24
C ARG A 167 -13.22 -11.87 -26.73
N HIS A 168 -11.98 -11.82 -26.28
CA HIS A 168 -11.05 -10.72 -26.50
C HIS A 168 -9.67 -11.25 -26.92
N PRO A 169 -9.59 -11.99 -28.04
CA PRO A 169 -8.33 -12.57 -28.49
C PRO A 169 -7.27 -11.48 -28.69
N GLY A 170 -6.06 -11.74 -28.19
CA GLY A 170 -4.92 -10.82 -28.28
C GLY A 170 -4.88 -9.70 -27.23
N GLN A 171 -5.91 -9.56 -26.38
CA GLN A 171 -5.85 -8.65 -25.23
C GLN A 171 -5.25 -9.35 -24.01
N GLN A 172 -4.37 -8.67 -23.28
CA GLN A 172 -3.82 -9.17 -22.02
C GLN A 172 -4.71 -8.74 -20.84
N PRO A 173 -5.40 -9.67 -20.16
CA PRO A 173 -6.20 -9.34 -18.99
C PRO A 173 -5.32 -8.80 -17.86
N LEU A 174 -5.88 -7.95 -17.02
CA LEU A 174 -5.30 -7.55 -15.74
C LEU A 174 -5.99 -8.30 -14.61
N VAL A 175 -5.23 -9.06 -13.82
CA VAL A 175 -5.69 -9.68 -12.58
C VAL A 175 -5.25 -8.81 -11.40
N ILE A 176 -6.18 -8.51 -10.48
CA ILE A 176 -5.95 -7.67 -9.30
C ILE A 176 -6.30 -8.46 -8.04
N THR A 177 -5.36 -8.52 -7.09
CA THR A 177 -5.57 -9.11 -5.76
C THR A 177 -4.83 -8.32 -4.67
N GLU A 178 -5.18 -8.58 -3.42
CA GLU A 178 -4.32 -8.29 -2.27
C GLU A 178 -3.54 -9.56 -1.89
N SER A 179 -2.36 -9.40 -1.29
CA SER A 179 -1.62 -10.53 -0.72
C SER A 179 -2.17 -10.93 0.67
N LEU A 180 -2.64 -9.97 1.45
CA LEU A 180 -3.31 -10.18 2.73
C LEU A 180 -4.51 -9.24 2.80
N PHE A 181 -5.71 -9.82 2.83
CA PHE A 181 -6.96 -9.08 2.87
C PHE A 181 -7.25 -8.58 4.28
N SER A 182 -7.46 -7.28 4.40
CA SER A 182 -7.47 -6.56 5.68
C SER A 182 -8.56 -6.97 6.68
N MET A 183 -9.76 -7.29 6.16
CA MET A 183 -10.93 -7.55 7.00
C MET A 183 -11.03 -9.03 7.36
N GLU A 184 -10.70 -9.92 6.42
CA GLU A 184 -10.80 -11.37 6.59
C GLU A 184 -9.52 -12.01 7.14
N GLY A 185 -8.36 -11.33 7.00
CA GLY A 185 -7.06 -11.88 7.36
C GLY A 185 -6.64 -13.07 6.51
N THR A 186 -7.20 -13.20 5.31
CA THR A 186 -6.93 -14.30 4.37
C THR A 186 -5.88 -13.91 3.34
N SER A 187 -5.21 -14.91 2.78
CA SER A 187 -4.22 -14.74 1.71
C SER A 187 -4.51 -15.71 0.55
N PRO A 188 -4.37 -15.28 -0.72
CA PRO A 188 -4.49 -16.18 -1.85
C PRO A 188 -3.26 -17.08 -1.96
N ASN A 189 -3.39 -18.22 -2.66
CA ASN A 189 -2.22 -18.94 -3.15
C ASN A 189 -1.60 -18.16 -4.33
N LEU A 190 -0.69 -17.23 -4.01
CA LEU A 190 -0.07 -16.34 -4.98
C LEU A 190 0.80 -17.08 -6.02
N SER A 191 1.40 -18.23 -5.68
CA SER A 191 2.18 -19.03 -6.64
C SER A 191 1.27 -19.58 -7.73
N ALA A 192 0.20 -20.27 -7.32
CA ALA A 192 -0.77 -20.82 -8.26
C ALA A 192 -1.50 -19.71 -9.05
N MET A 193 -1.77 -18.56 -8.44
CA MET A 193 -2.34 -17.41 -9.15
C MET A 193 -1.38 -16.85 -10.22
N ALA A 194 -0.08 -16.73 -9.90
CA ALA A 194 0.91 -16.24 -10.84
C ALA A 194 1.13 -17.21 -12.02
N GLU A 195 1.21 -18.51 -11.75
CA GLU A 195 1.25 -19.55 -12.78
C GLU A 195 0.02 -19.50 -13.69
N LEU A 196 -1.15 -19.33 -13.09
CA LEU A 196 -2.40 -19.18 -13.83
C LEU A 196 -2.37 -17.92 -14.71
N CYS A 197 -1.95 -16.78 -14.17
CA CYS A 197 -1.80 -15.54 -14.96
C CYS A 197 -0.83 -15.73 -16.13
N ALA A 198 0.31 -16.38 -15.90
CA ALA A 198 1.31 -16.67 -16.94
C ALA A 198 0.74 -17.53 -18.08
N SER A 199 0.00 -18.60 -17.75
CA SER A 199 -0.62 -19.49 -18.75
C SER A 199 -1.69 -18.80 -19.63
N HIS A 200 -2.27 -17.70 -19.15
CA HIS A 200 -3.25 -16.90 -19.88
C HIS A 200 -2.69 -15.57 -20.42
N ALA A 201 -1.37 -15.37 -20.34
CA ALA A 201 -0.70 -14.12 -20.68
C ALA A 201 -1.35 -12.89 -20.01
N ALA A 202 -1.85 -13.06 -18.79
CA ALA A 202 -2.43 -12.00 -17.97
C ALA A 202 -1.37 -11.31 -17.13
N ARG A 203 -1.54 -10.01 -16.91
CA ARG A 203 -0.75 -9.22 -15.98
C ARG A 203 -1.32 -9.36 -14.58
N LEU A 204 -0.46 -9.30 -13.57
CA LEU A 204 -0.84 -9.46 -12.16
C LEU A 204 -0.42 -8.23 -11.35
N LEU A 205 -1.40 -7.55 -10.76
CA LEU A 205 -1.22 -6.47 -9.78
C LEU A 205 -1.54 -7.01 -8.38
N VAL A 206 -0.56 -6.92 -7.48
CA VAL A 206 -0.71 -7.34 -6.08
C VAL A 206 -0.53 -6.13 -5.16
N ASP A 207 -1.54 -5.85 -4.34
CA ASP A 207 -1.42 -4.92 -3.23
C ASP A 207 -0.94 -5.66 -1.97
N GLU A 208 0.22 -5.25 -1.46
CA GLU A 208 0.90 -5.85 -0.31
C GLU A 208 0.88 -4.94 0.92
N ALA A 209 -0.07 -4.01 0.98
CA ALA A 209 -0.15 -3.03 2.06
C ALA A 209 -0.22 -3.67 3.45
N HIS A 210 -0.90 -4.81 3.61
CA HIS A 210 -1.03 -5.51 4.90
C HIS A 210 0.08 -6.54 5.17
N ALA A 211 0.81 -6.97 4.14
CA ALA A 211 1.81 -8.02 4.26
C ALA A 211 3.24 -7.48 4.39
N LEU A 212 3.56 -6.33 3.76
CA LEU A 212 4.88 -5.71 3.88
C LEU A 212 5.22 -5.40 5.34
N GLY A 213 6.41 -5.79 5.76
CA GLY A 213 6.92 -5.70 7.14
C GLY A 213 6.38 -6.77 8.08
N VAL A 214 5.42 -7.60 7.68
CA VAL A 214 4.75 -8.58 8.55
C VAL A 214 4.88 -10.02 8.05
N LEU A 215 4.72 -10.23 6.74
CA LEU A 215 4.71 -11.54 6.10
C LEU A 215 5.79 -11.65 5.03
N GLY A 216 6.12 -12.90 4.68
CA GLY A 216 7.18 -13.23 3.73
C GLY A 216 8.56 -13.10 4.36
N GLY A 217 9.53 -13.87 3.85
CA GLY A 217 10.86 -13.94 4.47
C GLY A 217 11.53 -12.56 4.56
N GLY A 218 11.82 -12.10 5.78
CA GLY A 218 12.40 -10.78 6.05
C GLY A 218 11.43 -9.61 5.84
N GLY A 219 10.13 -9.85 5.95
CA GLY A 219 9.05 -8.85 5.88
C GLY A 219 8.77 -8.36 4.46
N ARG A 220 9.25 -9.06 3.43
CA ARG A 220 9.24 -8.59 2.04
C ARG A 220 7.90 -8.72 1.33
N GLY A 221 6.85 -9.15 2.03
CA GLY A 221 5.55 -9.47 1.45
C GLY A 221 5.50 -10.89 0.88
N LEU A 222 4.30 -11.38 0.63
CA LEU A 222 4.08 -12.77 0.20
C LEU A 222 4.50 -13.02 -1.24
N SER A 223 4.46 -12.00 -2.11
CA SER A 223 4.91 -12.10 -3.49
C SER A 223 6.42 -12.21 -3.63
N HIS A 224 7.19 -11.94 -2.57
CA HIS A 224 8.66 -12.07 -2.60
C HIS A 224 9.13 -13.50 -2.90
N ALA A 225 8.33 -14.51 -2.54
CA ALA A 225 8.64 -15.91 -2.82
C ALA A 225 8.45 -16.30 -4.31
N LEU A 226 7.86 -15.41 -5.13
CA LEU A 226 7.57 -15.68 -6.53
C LEU A 226 8.79 -15.38 -7.43
N PRO A 227 8.85 -16.00 -8.62
CA PRO A 227 9.85 -15.66 -9.63
C PRO A 227 9.82 -14.16 -9.98
N HIS A 228 10.99 -13.64 -10.35
CA HIS A 228 11.10 -12.26 -10.83
C HIS A 228 10.15 -12.02 -12.00
N LYS A 229 9.41 -10.90 -11.98
CA LYS A 229 8.35 -10.51 -12.94
C LYS A 229 7.05 -11.33 -12.94
N ALA A 230 6.89 -12.34 -12.07
CA ALA A 230 5.62 -13.06 -11.94
C ALA A 230 4.45 -12.16 -11.51
N VAL A 231 4.76 -11.12 -10.72
CA VAL A 231 3.87 -9.99 -10.43
C VAL A 231 4.32 -8.81 -11.27
N THR A 232 3.45 -8.31 -12.13
CA THR A 232 3.71 -7.18 -13.04
C THR A 232 3.95 -5.89 -12.27
N MET A 233 3.15 -5.65 -11.23
CA MET A 233 3.31 -4.49 -10.37
C MET A 233 2.90 -4.82 -8.95
N LEU A 234 3.71 -4.36 -8.00
CA LEU A 234 3.43 -4.45 -6.58
C LEU A 234 3.10 -3.07 -6.05
N SER A 235 2.03 -2.97 -5.28
CA SER A 235 1.68 -1.76 -4.52
C SER A 235 1.97 -1.98 -3.04
N GLY A 236 2.55 -0.97 -2.40
CA GLY A 236 2.85 -1.00 -0.97
C GLY A 236 2.58 0.33 -0.29
N THR A 237 2.34 0.32 1.02
CA THR A 237 2.05 1.53 1.81
C THR A 237 3.07 1.71 2.93
N PHE A 238 3.39 2.97 3.24
CA PHE A 238 4.18 3.30 4.41
C PHE A 238 3.33 3.58 5.66
N GLY A 239 2.00 3.68 5.48
CA GLY A 239 1.04 4.00 6.55
C GLY A 239 0.66 2.86 7.50
N LYS A 240 1.35 1.72 7.43
CA LYS A 240 1.06 0.52 8.23
C LYS A 240 2.32 0.05 8.97
N ALA A 241 2.91 -1.10 8.60
CA ALA A 241 4.09 -1.64 9.26
C ALA A 241 5.29 -0.68 9.29
N PHE A 242 5.41 0.22 8.31
CA PHE A 242 6.47 1.23 8.24
C PHE A 242 6.28 2.41 9.21
N GLY A 243 5.09 2.59 9.80
CA GLY A 243 4.83 3.68 10.75
C GLY A 243 5.00 5.10 10.20
N SER A 244 5.00 5.29 8.87
CA SER A 244 5.16 6.60 8.22
C SER A 244 3.90 6.97 7.42
N GLY A 245 4.02 7.75 6.36
CA GLY A 245 2.97 8.07 5.40
C GLY A 245 3.48 8.00 3.97
N GLY A 246 2.56 7.85 3.01
CA GLY A 246 2.90 7.61 1.61
C GLY A 246 2.77 6.15 1.22
N ALA A 247 3.17 5.86 -0.01
CA ALA A 247 3.10 4.55 -0.65
C ALA A 247 4.13 4.46 -1.78
N PHE A 248 4.21 3.30 -2.40
CA PHE A 248 5.05 3.10 -3.57
C PHE A 248 4.44 2.08 -4.54
N LEU A 249 4.88 2.15 -5.79
CA LEU A 249 4.71 1.10 -6.78
C LEU A 249 6.08 0.53 -7.14
N ALA A 250 6.18 -0.79 -7.19
CA ALA A 250 7.39 -1.51 -7.61
C ALA A 250 7.11 -2.35 -8.86
N CYS A 251 7.94 -2.21 -9.88
CA CYS A 251 7.76 -2.86 -11.18
C CYS A 251 9.12 -3.07 -11.89
N ASP A 252 9.08 -3.55 -13.13
CA ASP A 252 10.28 -3.64 -13.96
C ASP A 252 10.67 -2.28 -14.56
N ALA A 253 11.86 -2.22 -15.16
CA ALA A 253 12.44 -0.97 -15.64
C ALA A 253 11.56 -0.28 -16.70
N ASP A 254 11.04 -1.05 -17.65
CA ASP A 254 10.26 -0.53 -18.78
C ASP A 254 8.90 0.04 -18.32
N LEU A 255 8.23 -0.64 -17.39
CA LEU A 255 6.98 -0.13 -16.82
C LEU A 255 7.21 1.07 -15.91
N GLY A 256 8.32 1.09 -15.17
CA GLY A 256 8.73 2.24 -14.36
C GLY A 256 8.95 3.49 -15.21
N GLU A 257 9.65 3.35 -16.34
CA GLU A 257 9.87 4.45 -17.28
C GLU A 257 8.54 4.92 -17.91
N THR A 258 7.68 3.98 -18.29
CA THR A 258 6.33 4.30 -18.80
C THR A 258 5.52 5.11 -17.79
N LEU A 259 5.55 4.73 -16.50
CA LEU A 259 4.88 5.44 -15.42
C LEU A 259 5.41 6.87 -15.27
N LEU A 260 6.73 7.08 -15.30
CA LEU A 260 7.35 8.41 -15.21
C LEU A 260 6.86 9.33 -16.32
N GLN A 261 6.73 8.80 -17.55
CA GLN A 261 6.36 9.58 -18.72
C GLN A 261 4.84 9.82 -18.82
N THR A 262 4.01 8.87 -18.39
CA THR A 262 2.57 8.88 -18.72
C THR A 262 1.65 9.04 -17.51
N SER A 263 2.11 8.70 -16.29
CA SER A 263 1.23 8.67 -15.12
C SER A 263 0.92 10.08 -14.62
N GLY A 264 -0.26 10.60 -14.95
CA GLY A 264 -0.74 11.87 -14.39
C GLY A 264 -0.79 11.86 -12.86
N ALA A 265 -1.11 10.70 -12.28
CA ALA A 265 -1.11 10.47 -10.83
C ALA A 265 0.30 10.51 -10.19
N PHE A 266 1.38 10.47 -10.96
CA PHE A 266 2.75 10.73 -10.49
C PHE A 266 3.20 12.15 -10.83
N ARG A 267 2.91 12.61 -12.05
CA ARG A 267 3.42 13.87 -12.61
C ARG A 267 2.76 15.11 -12.03
N TYR A 268 1.44 15.07 -11.79
CA TYR A 268 0.62 16.23 -11.42
C TYR A 268 0.27 16.29 -9.93
N THR A 269 1.11 15.68 -9.09
CA THR A 269 0.98 15.69 -7.64
C THR A 269 2.25 16.24 -6.99
N THR A 270 2.13 16.84 -5.81
CA THR A 270 3.30 17.17 -5.00
C THR A 270 4.01 15.88 -4.60
N ALA A 271 5.35 15.87 -4.60
CA ALA A 271 6.10 14.71 -4.14
C ALA A 271 5.75 14.34 -2.69
N LEU A 272 6.00 13.08 -2.30
CA LEU A 272 5.90 12.66 -0.91
C LEU A 272 6.69 13.63 -0.02
N ALA A 273 6.18 13.96 1.17
CA ALA A 273 6.90 14.84 2.08
C ALA A 273 8.29 14.22 2.41
N PRO A 274 9.40 14.96 2.25
CA PRO A 274 10.74 14.39 2.45
C PRO A 274 10.91 13.74 3.82
N SER A 275 10.32 14.33 4.87
CA SER A 275 10.34 13.80 6.23
C SER A 275 9.66 12.43 6.37
N LEU A 276 8.58 12.20 5.63
CA LEU A 276 7.89 10.89 5.60
C LEU A 276 8.72 9.86 4.83
N ALA A 277 9.40 10.27 3.74
CA ALA A 277 10.34 9.41 3.04
C ALA A 277 11.53 9.03 3.94
N ALA A 278 12.08 9.98 4.71
CA ALA A 278 13.15 9.73 5.67
C ALA A 278 12.72 8.75 6.77
N ALA A 279 11.53 8.91 7.35
CA ALA A 279 10.97 7.96 8.30
C ALA A 279 10.76 6.57 7.68
N ALA A 280 10.21 6.49 6.46
CA ALA A 280 10.02 5.20 5.77
C ALA A 280 11.36 4.50 5.48
N LEU A 281 12.41 5.25 5.14
CA LEU A 281 13.76 4.72 4.94
C LEU A 281 14.36 4.18 6.25
N ALA A 282 14.18 4.90 7.37
CA ALA A 282 14.59 4.42 8.68
C ALA A 282 13.83 3.14 9.09
N ALA A 283 12.53 3.08 8.80
CA ALA A 283 11.70 1.89 9.04
C ALA A 283 12.21 0.68 8.25
N LEU A 284 12.50 0.87 6.95
CA LEU A 284 13.07 -0.17 6.10
C LEU A 284 14.40 -0.68 6.67
N THR A 285 15.28 0.24 7.08
CA THR A 285 16.58 -0.10 7.67
C THR A 285 16.43 -0.90 8.97
N LEU A 286 15.43 -0.58 9.79
CA LEU A 286 15.10 -1.36 10.99
C LEU A 286 14.62 -2.77 10.61
N MET A 287 13.66 -2.89 9.68
CA MET A 287 13.16 -4.20 9.24
C MET A 287 14.30 -5.09 8.69
N GLN A 288 15.22 -4.51 7.92
CA GLN A 288 16.39 -5.23 7.40
C GLN A 288 17.38 -5.67 8.49
N ARG A 289 17.58 -4.86 9.54
CA ARG A 289 18.40 -5.24 10.71
C ARG A 289 17.72 -6.26 11.62
N HIS A 290 16.40 -6.33 11.59
CA HIS A 290 15.59 -7.22 12.42
C HIS A 290 14.70 -8.16 11.58
N PRO A 291 15.30 -9.05 10.76
CA PRO A 291 14.56 -9.91 9.84
C PRO A 291 13.62 -10.92 10.52
N HIS A 292 13.69 -11.06 11.84
CA HIS A 292 12.88 -11.96 12.67
C HIS A 292 11.57 -11.32 13.17
N TRP A 293 11.31 -10.05 12.85
CA TRP A 293 10.02 -9.41 13.16
C TRP A 293 8.85 -9.95 12.33
N SER A 294 9.17 -10.70 11.26
CA SER A 294 8.27 -11.31 10.28
C SER A 294 8.56 -12.79 10.10
#